data_AF-A0A315XDF7-F1
#
_entry.id   AF-A0A315XDF7-F1
#
_cell.length_a   1.000
_cell.length_b   1.000
_cell.length_c   1.000
_cell.angle_alpha   90.00
_cell.angle_beta   90.00
_cell.angle_gamma   90.00
#
_symmetry.space_group_name_H-M   'P 1'
#
loop_
_entity.id
_entity.type
_entity.pdbx_description
1 polymer ?
#
loop_
_entity_poly.entity_id
_entity_poly.type
_entity_poly.pdbx_seq_one_letter_code
_entity_poly.pdbx_strand_id
1 'polypeptide(L)'
;MRKSFQFRIYPNKKQEVALEKTLTICRHLYNDSLAERKRNAELNRLKQSFNVFPWGYPEWINYYDQANQLPLTKTAFQKEVHSQVLQNTLKR
;
A
#
# COMPACT_ATOMS: atom_id res chain seq x y z
N MET A 1 -44.33 2.67 6.04
CA MET A 1 -43.69 1.82 5.02
C MET A 1 -42.37 2.47 4.60
N ARG A 2 -41.20 1.99 5.05
CA ARG A 2 -39.90 2.53 4.61
C ARG A 2 -39.61 1.97 3.21
N LYS A 3 -39.74 2.79 2.17
CA LYS A 3 -39.27 2.43 0.82
C LYS A 3 -37.75 2.60 0.78
N SER A 4 -37.05 1.53 0.44
CA SER A 4 -35.62 1.59 0.10
C SER A 4 -35.53 1.94 -1.38
N PHE A 5 -34.90 3.07 -1.71
CA PHE A 5 -34.61 3.44 -3.09
C PHE A 5 -33.21 2.95 -3.45
N GLN A 6 -33.11 2.14 -4.50
CA GLN A 6 -31.83 1.74 -5.06
C GLN A 6 -31.48 2.69 -6.20
N PHE A 7 -30.39 3.43 -6.05
CA PHE A 7 -29.83 4.28 -7.09
C PHE A 7 -28.56 3.64 -7.63
N ARG A 8 -28.48 3.51 -8.96
CA ARG A 8 -27.26 3.10 -9.64
C ARG A 8 -26.53 4.35 -10.11
N ILE A 9 -25.33 4.54 -9.61
CA ILE A 9 -24.46 5.66 -10.03
C ILE A 9 -23.65 5.18 -11.23
N TYR A 10 -23.77 5.90 -12.34
CA TYR A 10 -22.90 5.73 -13.50
C TYR A 10 -21.93 6.90 -13.52
N PRO A 11 -20.62 6.64 -13.40
CA PRO A 11 -19.64 7.72 -13.49
C PRO A 11 -19.66 8.32 -14.90
N ASN A 12 -19.42 9.62 -14.98
CA ASN A 12 -19.12 10.26 -16.26
C ASN A 12 -17.66 10.01 -16.66
N LYS A 13 -17.31 10.33 -17.91
CA LYS A 13 -15.96 10.15 -18.46
C LYS A 13 -14.84 10.73 -17.58
N LYS A 14 -15.04 11.90 -16.97
CA LYS A 14 -14.03 12.52 -16.10
C LYS A 14 -13.84 11.74 -14.79
N GLN A 15 -14.94 11.23 -14.23
CA GLN A 15 -14.91 10.41 -13.02
C GLN A 15 -14.26 9.05 -13.29
N GLU A 16 -14.53 8.41 -14.42
CA GLU A 16 -13.87 7.16 -14.83
C GLU A 16 -12.36 7.31 -14.84
N VAL A 17 -11.84 8.34 -15.52
CA VAL A 17 -10.40 8.63 -15.58
C VAL A 17 -9.80 8.86 -14.20
N ALA A 18 -10.48 9.60 -13.32
CA ALA A 18 -10.01 9.85 -11.96
C ALA A 18 -9.94 8.56 -11.12
N LEU A 19 -10.94 7.68 -11.26
CA LEU A 19 -10.98 6.37 -10.59
C LEU A 19 -9.87 5.45 -11.11
N GLU A 20 -9.68 5.37 -12.42
CA GLU A 20 -8.60 4.60 -13.04
C GLU A 20 -7.21 5.09 -12.61
N LYS A 21 -7.02 6.41 -12.54
CA LYS A 21 -5.77 7.00 -12.03
C LYS A 21 -5.52 6.57 -10.59
N THR A 22 -6.55 6.68 -9.73
CA THR A 22 -6.46 6.27 -8.32
C THR A 22 -6.12 4.78 -8.19
N LEU A 23 -6.82 3.93 -8.94
CA LEU A 23 -6.57 2.48 -8.96
C LEU A 23 -5.16 2.15 -9.42
N THR A 24 -4.66 2.85 -10.44
CA THR A 24 -3.30 2.68 -10.95
C THR A 24 -2.27 3.04 -9.89
N ILE A 25 -2.43 4.17 -9.22
CA ILE A 25 -1.53 4.60 -8.13
C ILE A 25 -1.54 3.58 -6.99
N CYS A 26 -2.71 3.10 -6.57
CA CYS A 26 -2.83 2.06 -5.54
C CYS A 26 -2.17 0.75 -5.97
N ARG A 27 -2.32 0.33 -7.23
CA ARG A 27 -1.69 -0.89 -7.76
C ARG A 27 -0.16 -0.80 -7.69
N HIS A 28 0.41 0.34 -8.07
CA HIS A 28 1.86 0.55 -7.98
C HIS A 28 2.32 0.53 -6.52
N LEU A 29 1.66 1.29 -5.63
CA LEU A 29 1.99 1.31 -4.21
C LEU A 29 1.96 -0.10 -3.59
N TYR A 30 0.92 -0.89 -3.90
CA TYR A 30 0.82 -2.27 -3.44
C TYR A 30 2.01 -3.10 -3.90
N ASN A 31 2.31 -3.10 -5.21
CA ASN A 31 3.40 -3.89 -5.77
C ASN A 31 4.77 -3.48 -5.21
N ASP A 32 5.00 -2.18 -5.04
CA ASP A 32 6.25 -1.66 -4.47
C ASP A 32 6.40 -2.10 -3.01
N SER A 33 5.34 -1.94 -2.20
CA SER A 33 5.35 -2.41 -0.80
C SER A 33 5.52 -3.92 -0.67
N LEU A 34 4.96 -4.71 -1.59
CA LEU A 34 5.12 -6.15 -1.62
C LEU A 34 6.55 -6.54 -2.01
N ALA A 35 7.14 -5.85 -2.99
CA ALA A 35 8.52 -6.05 -3.40
C ALA A 35 9.50 -5.73 -2.25
N GLU A 36 9.25 -4.67 -1.50
CA GLU A 36 10.02 -4.32 -0.30
C GLU A 36 9.98 -5.45 0.75
N ARG A 37 8.80 -5.98 1.08
CA ARG A 37 8.66 -7.10 2.03
C ARG A 37 9.39 -8.35 1.54
N LYS A 38 9.32 -8.66 0.24
CA LYS A 38 10.08 -9.78 -0.36
C LYS A 38 11.58 -9.58 -0.23
N ARG A 39 12.08 -8.38 -0.54
CA ARG A 39 13.50 -8.05 -0.40
C ARG A 39 13.98 -8.15 1.05
N ASN A 40 13.18 -7.69 2.00
CA ASN A 40 13.48 -7.83 3.43
C ASN A 40 13.55 -9.31 3.84
N ALA A 41 12.65 -10.15 3.36
CA ALA A 41 12.68 -11.59 3.60
C ALA A 41 13.97 -12.25 3.09
N GLU A 42 14.40 -11.91 1.86
CA GLU A 42 15.64 -12.41 1.27
C GLU A 42 16.87 -11.96 2.06
N LEU A 43 16.91 -10.68 2.48
CA LEU A 43 17.99 -10.14 3.31
C LEU A 43 18.03 -10.83 4.68
N ASN A 44 16.88 -11.07 5.30
CA ASN A 44 16.81 -11.79 6.56
C ASN A 44 17.33 -13.23 6.41
N ARG A 45 16.96 -13.92 5.33
CA ARG A 45 17.49 -15.28 5.05
C ARG A 45 19.01 -15.27 4.92
N LEU A 46 19.58 -14.26 4.26
CA LEU A 46 21.03 -14.11 4.14
C LEU A 46 21.69 -13.78 5.49
N LYS A 47 21.13 -12.85 6.26
CA LYS A 47 21.63 -12.52 7.60
C LYS A 47 21.60 -13.72 8.54
N GLN A 48 20.59 -14.57 8.41
CA GLN A 48 20.49 -15.82 9.15
C GLN A 48 21.61 -16.78 8.82
N SER A 49 21.98 -16.94 7.54
CA SER A 49 23.10 -17.83 7.16
C SER A 49 24.44 -17.38 7.72
N PHE A 50 24.60 -16.08 8.02
CA PHE A 50 25.82 -15.53 8.63
C PHE A 50 25.72 -15.33 10.15
N ASN A 51 24.59 -15.66 10.79
CA ASN A 51 24.33 -15.40 12.21
C ASN A 51 24.58 -13.94 12.64
N VAL A 52 24.24 -12.96 11.80
CA VAL A 52 24.53 -11.52 12.03
C VAL A 52 23.35 -10.73 12.61
N PHE A 53 22.40 -11.38 13.26
CA PHE A 53 21.28 -10.66 13.91
C PHE A 53 21.70 -10.11 15.28
N PRO A 54 21.62 -8.79 15.52
CA PRO A 54 22.00 -8.20 16.80
C PRO A 54 21.27 -8.80 18.01
N TRP A 55 20.00 -9.18 17.82
CA TRP A 55 19.13 -9.70 18.87
C TRP A 55 18.84 -11.21 18.74
N GLY A 56 19.54 -11.91 17.85
CA GLY A 56 19.38 -13.35 17.62
C GLY A 56 18.16 -13.78 16.78
N TYR A 57 17.31 -12.84 16.33
CA TYR A 57 16.12 -13.14 15.53
C TYR A 57 15.96 -12.17 14.34
N PRO A 58 15.30 -12.60 13.24
CA PRO A 58 15.01 -11.76 12.08
C PRO A 58 13.88 -10.75 12.37
N GLU A 59 14.02 -9.54 11.82
CA GLU A 59 13.03 -8.46 11.91
C GLU A 59 12.27 -8.32 10.60
N TRP A 60 10.94 -8.32 10.67
CA TRP A 60 10.06 -8.28 9.51
C TRP A 60 9.40 -6.91 9.35
N ILE A 61 9.41 -6.39 8.12
CA ILE A 61 8.64 -5.19 7.79
C ILE A 61 7.15 -5.51 7.93
N ASN A 62 6.47 -4.77 8.79
CA ASN A 62 5.04 -4.88 9.01
C ASN A 62 4.28 -3.69 8.38
N TYR A 63 2.95 -3.74 8.45
CA TYR A 63 2.08 -2.67 7.94
C TYR A 63 2.41 -1.30 8.54
N TYR A 64 2.63 -1.22 9.85
CA TYR A 64 2.86 0.03 10.55
C TYR A 64 4.15 0.69 10.10
N ASP A 65 5.21 -0.10 9.85
CA ASP A 65 6.47 0.41 9.32
C ASP A 65 6.25 1.13 7.98
N GLN A 66 5.57 0.45 7.04
CA GLN A 66 5.30 1.00 5.70
C GLN A 66 4.32 2.19 5.78
N ALA A 67 3.30 2.13 6.63
CA ALA A 67 2.34 3.20 6.80
C ALA A 67 2.96 4.47 7.43
N ASN A 68 3.89 4.30 8.38
CA ASN A 68 4.61 5.39 9.03
C ASN A 68 5.64 6.05 8.09
N GLN A 69 6.13 5.33 7.08
CA GLN A 69 7.04 5.89 6.07
C GLN A 69 6.32 6.71 4.99
N LEU A 70 5.04 6.43 4.70
CA LEU A 70 4.27 7.11 3.66
C LEU A 70 4.36 8.66 3.67
N PRO A 71 4.28 9.36 4.81
CA PRO A 71 4.41 10.82 4.82
C PRO A 71 5.72 11.33 4.23
N LEU A 72 6.79 10.55 4.33
CA LEU A 72 8.14 10.89 3.87
C LEU A 72 8.39 10.46 2.43
N THR A 73 7.87 9.30 2.02
CA THR A 73 8.22 8.65 0.75
C THR A 73 7.20 8.89 -0.38
N LYS A 74 6.10 9.60 -0.09
CA LYS A 74 5.03 9.84 -1.08
C LYS A 74 5.53 10.52 -2.35
N THR A 75 5.25 9.88 -3.49
CA THR A 75 5.44 10.48 -4.82
C THR A 75 4.42 11.59 -5.07
N ALA A 76 4.67 12.45 -6.07
CA ALA A 76 3.72 13.49 -6.47
C ALA A 76 2.32 12.92 -6.78
N PHE A 77 2.27 11.77 -7.46
CA PHE A 77 1.01 11.09 -7.80
C PHE A 77 0.28 10.54 -6.56
N GLN A 78 1.01 9.97 -5.60
CA GLN A 78 0.40 9.47 -4.36
C GLN A 78 -0.17 10.61 -3.52
N LYS A 79 0.41 11.82 -3.56
CA LYS A 79 -0.15 12.99 -2.85
C LYS A 79 -1.55 13.39 -3.33
N GLU A 80 -1.91 13.04 -4.56
CA GLU A 80 -3.26 13.29 -5.11
C GLU A 80 -4.32 12.34 -4.54
N VAL A 81 -3.92 11.18 -4.01
CA VAL A 81 -4.84 10.18 -3.46
C VAL A 81 -5.03 10.44 -1.98
N HIS A 82 -6.28 10.31 -1.52
CA HIS A 82 -6.62 10.48 -0.11
C HIS A 82 -5.79 9.53 0.78
N SER A 83 -5.24 10.06 1.88
CA SER A 83 -4.29 9.36 2.75
C SER A 83 -4.81 8.00 3.24
N GLN A 84 -6.08 7.95 3.64
CA GLN A 84 -6.74 6.72 4.10
C GLN A 84 -6.76 5.62 3.03
N VAL A 85 -6.89 5.98 1.75
CA VAL A 85 -6.92 5.01 0.65
C VAL A 85 -5.54 4.36 0.49
N LEU A 86 -4.47 5.16 0.53
CA LEU A 86 -3.10 4.66 0.47
C LEU A 86 -2.77 3.74 1.65
N GLN A 87 -3.16 4.14 2.87
CA GLN A 87 -3.00 3.29 4.06
C GLN A 87 -3.77 1.98 3.92
N ASN A 88 -5.01 2.02 3.42
CA ASN A 88 -5.79 0.81 3.20
C ASN A 88 -5.19 -0.09 2.11
N THR A 89 -4.51 0.48 1.11
CA THR A 89 -3.77 -0.30 0.10
C THR A 89 -2.65 -1.13 0.73
N LEU A 90 -1.93 -0.59 1.71
CA LEU A 90 -0.85 -1.30 2.42
C LEU A 90 -1.33 -2.42 3.36
N LYS A 91 -2.62 -2.43 3.74
CA LYS A 91 -3.21 -3.48 4.59
C LYS A 91 -3.63 -4.74 3.83
N ARG A 92 -3.62 -4.69 2.50
CA ARG A 92 -4.00 -5.82 1.64
C ARG A 92 -2.81 -6.74 1.41
#